data_AF-A0A9D4I414-F1
#
_entry.id   AF-A0A9D4I414-F1
#
_cell.length_a   1.000
_cell.length_b   1.000
_cell.length_c   1.000
_cell.angle_alpha   90.00
_cell.angle_beta   90.00
_cell.angle_gamma   90.00
#
_symmetry.space_group_name_H-M   'P 1'
#
loop_
_entity.id
_entity.type
_entity.pdbx_description
1 polymer ?
#
loop_
_entity_poly.entity_id
_entity_poly.type
_entity_poly.pdbx_seq_one_letter_code
_entity_poly.pdbx_strand_id
1 'polypeptide(L)'
;MTKWNNEAMAMAVKDVENGVSVRKAAEKYSVPKSTLSDRLTGRVEAGKSWGNESQLCMEDKKQLIGIATERAEMGTRWALASRKVRF
;
A
#
# COMPACT_ATOMS: atom_id res chain seq x y z
N MET A 1 -12.71 -6.26 -10.95
CA MET A 1 -12.18 -6.33 -9.57
C MET A 1 -12.47 -5.02 -8.88
N THR A 2 -13.39 -4.99 -7.92
CA THR A 2 -13.78 -3.78 -7.19
C THR A 2 -12.68 -3.39 -6.20
N LYS A 3 -11.94 -2.33 -6.53
CA LYS A 3 -10.99 -1.69 -5.61
C LYS A 3 -11.80 -0.92 -4.58
N TRP A 4 -12.04 -1.52 -3.42
CA TRP A 4 -12.75 -0.86 -2.32
C TRP A 4 -11.84 0.14 -1.62
N ASN A 5 -12.39 1.28 -1.23
CA ASN A 5 -11.65 2.32 -0.52
C ASN A 5 -11.42 1.90 0.95
N ASN A 6 -10.29 2.28 1.53
CA ASN A 6 -9.98 1.99 2.93
C ASN A 6 -10.99 2.66 3.88
N GLU A 7 -11.46 3.85 3.53
CA GLU A 7 -12.48 4.61 4.28
C GLU A 7 -13.83 3.88 4.30
N ALA A 8 -14.25 3.33 3.15
CA ALA A 8 -15.50 2.56 3.04
C ALA A 8 -15.46 1.31 3.93
N MET A 9 -14.30 0.64 4.00
CA MET A 9 -14.11 -0.50 4.88
C MET A 9 -14.11 -0.11 6.37
N ALA A 10 -13.53 1.04 6.73
CA ALA A 10 -13.55 1.54 8.10
C ALA A 10 -14.98 1.91 8.56
N MET A 11 -15.78 2.54 7.69
CA MET A 11 -17.19 2.82 7.97
C MET A 11 -18.01 1.54 8.10
N ALA A 12 -17.76 0.53 7.26
CA ALA A 12 -18.41 -0.75 7.35
C ALA A 12 -18.12 -1.48 8.68
N VAL A 13 -16.90 -1.40 9.19
CA VAL A 13 -16.53 -1.98 10.50
C VAL A 13 -17.29 -1.27 11.63
N LYS A 14 -17.31 0.07 11.64
CA LYS A 14 -18.05 0.86 12.65
C LYS A 14 -19.55 0.55 12.65
N ASP A 15 -20.18 0.44 11.48
CA ASP A 15 -21.60 0.10 11.39
C ASP A 15 -21.87 -1.29 11.98
N VAL A 16 -20.96 -2.26 11.79
CA VAL A 16 -21.10 -3.59 12.38
C VAL A 16 -20.92 -3.56 13.90
N GLU A 17 -19.97 -2.78 14.41
CA GLU A 17 -19.80 -2.55 15.85
C GLU A 17 -21.04 -1.91 16.49
N ASN A 18 -21.73 -1.04 15.75
CA ASN A 18 -23.00 -0.43 16.15
C ASN A 18 -24.22 -1.40 16.06
N GLY A 19 -23.99 -2.67 15.71
CA GLY A 19 -25.02 -3.71 15.69
C GLY A 19 -25.65 -3.99 14.31
N VAL A 20 -25.14 -3.40 13.23
CA VAL A 20 -25.58 -3.73 11.86
C VAL A 20 -25.01 -5.08 11.45
N SER A 21 -25.82 -5.93 10.79
CA SER A 21 -25.32 -7.21 10.29
C SER A 21 -24.21 -7.02 9.24
N VAL A 22 -23.18 -7.86 9.28
CA VAL A 22 -22.03 -7.87 8.35
C VAL A 22 -22.48 -7.83 6.89
N ARG A 23 -23.57 -8.54 6.55
CA ARG A 23 -24.11 -8.56 5.18
C ARG A 23 -24.64 -7.19 4.74
N LYS A 24 -25.47 -6.55 5.57
CA LYS A 24 -26.03 -5.23 5.28
C LYS A 24 -24.93 -4.17 5.17
N ALA A 25 -23.93 -4.21 6.05
CA ALA A 25 -22.80 -3.30 5.98
C ALA A 25 -21.97 -3.52 4.69
N ALA A 26 -21.72 -4.77 4.31
CA ALA A 26 -21.00 -5.11 3.08
C ALA A 26 -21.73 -4.60 1.81
N GLU A 27 -23.05 -4.79 1.73
CA GLU A 27 -23.86 -4.29 0.62
C GLU A 27 -23.90 -2.75 0.59
N LYS A 28 -24.10 -2.11 1.75
CA LYS A 28 -24.18 -0.64 1.90
C LYS A 28 -22.91 0.08 1.46
N TYR A 29 -21.74 -0.45 1.83
CA TYR A 29 -20.44 0.15 1.50
C TYR A 29 -19.75 -0.49 0.29
N SER A 30 -20.42 -1.42 -0.41
CA SER A 30 -19.87 -2.18 -1.55
C SER A 30 -18.50 -2.82 -1.25
N VAL A 31 -18.33 -3.32 -0.03
CA VAL A 31 -17.10 -4.00 0.42
C VAL A 31 -17.27 -5.52 0.45
N PRO A 32 -16.24 -6.32 0.13
CA PRO A 32 -16.35 -7.77 0.19
C PRO A 32 -16.64 -8.27 1.60
N LYS A 33 -17.69 -9.09 1.73
CA LYS A 33 -18.12 -9.67 3.02
C LYS A 33 -17.01 -10.47 3.70
N SER A 34 -16.26 -11.28 2.94
CA SER A 34 -15.15 -12.08 3.48
C SER A 34 -14.07 -11.19 4.09
N THR A 35 -13.66 -10.15 3.37
CA THR A 35 -12.67 -9.18 3.85
C THR A 35 -13.14 -8.40 5.07
N LEU A 36 -14.41 -7.99 5.11
CA LEU A 36 -15.00 -7.34 6.27
C LEU A 36 -14.98 -8.28 7.49
N SER A 37 -15.31 -9.56 7.30
CA SER A 37 -15.29 -10.57 8.35
C SER A 37 -13.87 -10.88 8.87
N ASP A 38 -12.87 -10.94 8.00
CA ASP A 38 -11.48 -11.17 8.41
C ASP A 38 -10.93 -10.01 9.25
N ARG A 39 -11.34 -8.77 8.97
CA ARG A 39 -11.00 -7.59 9.77
C ARG A 39 -11.69 -7.60 11.14
N LEU A 40 -12.98 -7.99 11.19
CA LEU A 40 -13.73 -8.10 12.44
C LEU A 40 -13.22 -9.20 13.38
N THR A 41 -12.71 -10.30 12.81
CA THR A 41 -12.16 -11.42 13.59
C THR A 41 -10.71 -11.19 14.03
N GLY A 42 -10.11 -10.04 13.70
CA GLY A 42 -8.74 -9.71 14.08
C GLY A 42 -7.65 -10.47 13.30
N ARG A 43 -8.01 -11.22 12.25
CA ARG A 43 -7.03 -11.90 11.38
C ARG A 43 -6.18 -10.93 10.57
N VAL A 44 -6.67 -9.70 10.37
CA VAL A 44 -6.02 -8.66 9.57
C VAL A 44 -6.02 -7.36 10.38
N GLU A 45 -4.82 -6.83 10.67
CA GLU A 45 -4.66 -5.52 11.31
C GLU A 45 -5.32 -4.42 10.47
N ALA A 46 -6.07 -3.53 11.12
CA ALA A 46 -6.78 -2.44 10.46
C ALA A 46 -5.79 -1.51 9.72
N GLY A 47 -5.82 -1.53 8.39
CA GLY A 47 -4.93 -0.74 7.54
C GLY A 47 -3.85 -1.55 6.83
N LYS A 48 -3.65 -2.82 7.18
CA LYS A 48 -2.71 -3.70 6.48
C LYS A 48 -3.32 -4.16 5.16
N SER A 49 -2.76 -3.68 4.04
CA SER A 49 -3.06 -4.25 2.73
C SER A 49 -2.45 -5.64 2.61
N TRP A 50 -3.06 -6.49 1.78
CA TRP A 50 -2.41 -7.72 1.34
C TRP A 50 -1.12 -7.35 0.59
N GLY A 51 0.02 -7.78 1.13
CA GLY A 51 1.35 -7.45 0.62
C GLY A 51 2.32 -7.11 1.75
N ASN A 52 3.61 -7.34 1.51
CA ASN A 52 4.65 -6.93 2.45
C ASN A 52 4.68 -5.40 2.55
N GLU A 53 4.96 -4.88 3.74
CA GLU A 53 5.20 -3.46 3.92
C GLU A 53 6.40 -3.04 3.07
N SER A 54 6.28 -1.91 2.37
CA SER A 54 7.37 -1.39 1.53
C SER A 54 8.59 -1.14 2.40
N GLN A 55 9.64 -1.95 2.26
CA GLN A 55 10.91 -1.77 2.99
C GLN A 55 11.59 -0.43 2.70
N LEU A 56 11.19 0.24 1.61
CA LEU A 56 11.66 1.57 1.26
C LEU A 56 10.84 2.63 2.00
N CYS A 57 11.51 3.36 2.90
CA CYS A 57 10.96 4.54 3.53
C CYS A 57 10.71 5.64 2.48
N MET A 58 9.85 6.60 2.81
CA MET A 58 9.59 7.76 1.95
C MET A 58 10.88 8.53 1.62
N GLU A 59 11.81 8.59 2.56
CA GLU A 59 13.12 9.22 2.35
C GLU A 59 13.95 8.44 1.32
N ASP A 60 14.02 7.11 1.44
CA ASP A 60 14.75 6.26 0.48
C ASP A 60 14.18 6.41 -0.93
N LYS A 61 12.85 6.48 -1.07
CA LYS A 61 12.20 6.72 -2.36
C LYS A 61 12.61 8.05 -2.95
N LYS A 62 12.69 9.10 -2.13
CA LYS A 62 13.12 10.44 -2.57
C LYS A 62 14.58 10.42 -3.01
N GLN A 63 15.46 9.75 -2.26
CA GLN A 63 16.87 9.58 -2.64
C GLN A 63 17.02 8.81 -3.95
N LEU A 64 16.29 7.70 -4.13
CA LEU A 64 16.32 6.90 -5.35
C LEU A 64 15.85 7.69 -6.57
N ILE A 65 14.79 8.49 -6.43
CA ILE A 65 14.30 9.35 -7.51
C ILE A 65 15.36 10.41 -7.86
N GLY A 66 15.95 11.08 -6.86
CA GLY A 66 17.00 12.07 -7.09
C GLY A 66 18.21 11.50 -7.81
N ILE A 67 18.66 10.32 -7.39
CA ILE A 67 19.76 9.61 -8.04
C ILE A 67 19.38 9.23 -9.49
N ALA A 68 18.14 8.77 -9.72
CA ALA A 68 17.68 8.42 -11.06
C ALA A 68 17.61 9.65 -11.99
N THR A 69 17.14 10.80 -11.50
CA THR A 69 17.09 12.05 -12.28
C THR A 69 18.49 12.57 -12.57
N GLU A 70 19.37 12.61 -11.58
CA GLU A 70 20.76 13.05 -11.74
C GLU A 70 21.50 12.16 -12.76
N ARG A 71 21.28 10.83 -12.71
CA ARG A 71 21.85 9.88 -13.67
C ARG A 71 21.30 10.03 -15.08
N ALA A 72 20.00 10.34 -15.22
CA ALA A 72 19.41 10.62 -16.52
C ALA A 72 20.01 11.88 -17.15
N GLU A 73 20.29 12.91 -16.34
CA GLU A 73 20.93 14.15 -16.77
C GLU A 73 22.40 13.97 -17.17
N MET A 74 23.16 13.13 -16.46
CA MET A 74 24.57 12.84 -16.77
C MET A 74 24.78 12.00 -18.06
N GLY A 75 23.74 11.34 -18.57
CA GLY A 75 23.79 10.56 -19.81
C GLY A 75 24.63 9.26 -19.73
N THR A 76 24.88 8.64 -20.88
CA THR A 76 25.48 7.29 -21.01
C THR A 76 26.95 7.17 -20.59
N ARG A 77 27.61 8.28 -20.20
CA ARG A 77 29.05 8.31 -19.95
C ARG A 77 29.46 7.87 -18.53
N TRP A 78 28.52 7.79 -17.59
CA TRP A 78 28.77 7.33 -16.21
C TRP A 78 29.24 5.87 -16.13
N ALA A 79 28.65 4.97 -16.92
CA ALA A 79 29.02 3.55 -16.92
C ALA A 79 30.48 3.27 -17.31
N LEU A 80 31.11 4.21 -18.03
CA LEU A 80 32.53 4.17 -18.39
C LEU A 80 33.43 4.74 -17.28
N ALA A 81 32.97 5.74 -16.53
CA ALA A 81 33.70 6.37 -15.43
C ALA A 81 33.78 5.48 -14.18
N SER A 82 32.69 4.78 -13.82
CA SER A 82 32.66 3.91 -12.63
C SER A 82 33.55 2.66 -12.75
N ARG A 83 34.00 2.31 -13.96
CA ARG A 83 34.91 1.17 -14.20
C ARG A 83 36.37 1.48 -13.82
N LYS A 84 36.72 2.74 -13.51
CA LYS A 84 38.10 3.16 -13.19
C LYS A 84 38.45 3.16 -11.69
N VAL A 85 37.50 2.89 -10.80
CA VAL A 85 37.77 2.75 -9.36
C VAL A 85 37.50 1.32 -8.95
N ARG A 86 38.47 0.46 -9.26
CA ARG A 86 38.63 -0.85 -8.63
C ARG A 86 40.08 -0.84 -8.13
N PHE A 87 40.25 -0.54 -6.84
CA PHE A 87 41.48 -0.84 -6.13
C PHE A 87 41.57 -2.36 -5.96
#